data_AF-A0A7V2NMG5-F1
#
_entry.id   AF-A0A7V2NMG5-F1
#
_cell.length_a   1.000
_cell.length_b   1.000
_cell.length_c   1.000
_cell.angle_alpha   90.00
_cell.angle_beta   90.00
_cell.angle_gamma   90.00
#
_symmetry.space_group_name_H-M   'P 1'
#
loop_
_entity.id
_entity.type
_entity.pdbx_description
1 polymer ?
#
loop_
_entity_poly.entity_id
_entity_poly.type
_entity_poly.pdbx_seq_one_letter_code
_entity_poly.pdbx_strand_id
1 'polypeptide(L)'
;MNNNNTLNNQQINMLLERRAHIAEKTADRRSELACNQASLAGAVSQRACVYSGARVVLNPITDAAHIVHGPIGCAAYTWDIRGSLSSGSRLYRQSFSTDLQTREVIFGGEQKLYHAIREVARDYRPAAIFVY
;
A
#
# COMPACT_ATOMS: atom_id res chain seq x y z
N MET A 1 -0.99 -19.24 36.80
CA MET A 1 0.43 -18.84 36.75
C MET A 1 1.20 -19.81 35.85
N ASN A 2 1.26 -19.54 34.53
CA ASN A 2 2.15 -20.24 33.58
C ASN A 2 2.32 -19.46 32.25
N ASN A 3 2.26 -18.12 32.28
CA ASN A 3 2.38 -17.30 31.07
C ASN A 3 3.82 -17.04 30.61
N ASN A 4 4.82 -17.20 31.49
CA ASN A 4 6.21 -16.84 31.16
C ASN A 4 6.88 -17.84 30.20
N ASN A 5 6.49 -19.12 30.23
CA ASN A 5 7.09 -20.14 29.36
C ASN A 5 6.58 -20.04 27.91
N THR A 6 5.32 -19.66 27.73
CA THR A 6 4.69 -19.56 26.41
C THR A 6 5.17 -18.32 25.63
N LEU A 7 5.34 -17.18 26.31
CA LEU A 7 5.88 -15.95 25.72
C LEU A 7 7.32 -16.14 25.21
N ASN A 8 8.17 -16.84 25.99
CA ASN A 8 9.53 -17.16 25.58
C ASN A 8 9.57 -18.07 24.34
N ASN A 9 8.69 -19.08 24.29
CA ASN A 9 8.63 -19.98 23.14
C ASN A 9 8.16 -19.30 21.85
N GLN A 10 7.21 -18.36 21.94
CA GLN A 10 6.78 -17.58 20.77
C GLN A 10 7.89 -16.66 20.23
N GLN A 11 8.65 -16.00 21.12
CA GLN A 11 9.78 -15.18 20.71
C GLN A 11 10.90 -16.00 20.05
N ILE A 12 11.19 -17.18 20.60
CA ILE A 12 12.18 -18.11 20.03
C ILE A 12 11.76 -18.55 18.63
N ASN A 13 10.50 -18.94 18.44
CA ASN A 13 9.99 -19.34 17.13
C ASN A 13 10.08 -18.19 16.10
N MET A 14 9.74 -16.96 16.51
CA MET A 14 9.84 -15.78 15.65
C MET A 14 11.27 -15.56 15.13
N LEU A 15 12.27 -15.75 15.99
CA LEU A 15 13.68 -15.59 15.62
C LEU A 15 14.17 -16.70 14.69
N LEU A 16 13.71 -17.94 14.91
CA LEU A 16 14.07 -19.08 14.08
C LEU A 16 13.57 -18.93 12.64
N GLU A 17 12.32 -18.48 12.46
CA GLU A 17 11.73 -18.25 11.13
C GLU A 17 12.46 -17.16 10.34
N ARG A 18 13.06 -16.18 11.02
CA ARG A 18 13.80 -15.08 10.38
C ARG A 18 15.22 -15.45 9.97
N ARG A 19 15.76 -16.59 10.42
CA ARG A 19 17.17 -16.96 10.20
C ARG A 19 17.56 -17.02 8.73
N ALA A 20 16.67 -17.51 7.87
CA ALA A 20 16.91 -17.60 6.42
C ALA A 20 16.91 -16.23 5.70
N HIS A 21 16.46 -15.17 6.38
CA HIS A 21 16.40 -13.80 5.85
C HIS A 21 17.61 -12.95 6.26
N ILE A 22 18.58 -13.53 6.98
CA ILE A 22 19.77 -12.83 7.48
C ILE A 22 21.00 -13.62 7.03
N ALA A 23 21.96 -12.93 6.42
CA ALA A 23 23.22 -13.53 6.04
C ALA A 23 24.38 -12.55 6.24
N GLU A 24 25.52 -13.08 6.67
CA GLU A 24 26.78 -12.36 6.66
C GLU A 24 27.40 -12.46 5.26
N LYS A 25 27.88 -11.33 4.73
CA LYS A 25 28.53 -11.28 3.42
C LYS A 25 30.01 -11.64 3.59
N THR A 26 30.46 -12.71 2.92
CA THR A 26 31.88 -13.13 2.89
C THR A 26 32.38 -13.17 1.44
N ALA A 27 33.68 -13.03 1.24
CA ALA A 27 34.28 -12.95 -0.10
C ALA A 27 34.11 -14.25 -0.93
N ASP A 28 34.20 -15.41 -0.26
CA ASP A 28 34.24 -16.73 -0.90
C ASP A 28 32.90 -17.45 -0.94
N ARG A 29 31.82 -16.85 -0.39
CA ARG A 29 30.51 -17.51 -0.34
C ARG A 29 29.39 -16.60 -0.79
N ARG A 30 28.65 -17.06 -1.80
CA ARG A 30 27.35 -16.49 -2.15
C ARG A 30 26.32 -16.98 -1.12
N SER A 31 25.83 -16.06 -0.30
CA SER A 31 24.78 -16.37 0.67
C SER A 31 23.41 -16.39 -0.01
N GLU A 32 22.69 -17.50 0.14
CA GLU A 32 21.29 -17.60 -0.30
C GLU A 32 20.39 -16.99 0.78
N LEU A 33 19.63 -15.96 0.39
CA LEU A 33 18.65 -15.31 1.26
C LEU A 33 17.25 -15.71 0.82
N ALA A 34 16.43 -16.13 1.78
CA ALA A 34 15.00 -16.23 1.55
C ALA A 34 14.44 -14.82 1.30
N CYS A 35 13.85 -14.60 0.13
CA CYS A 35 13.25 -13.33 -0.28
C CYS A 35 11.80 -13.54 -0.70
N ASN A 36 11.05 -12.44 -0.82
CA ASN A 36 9.66 -12.45 -1.30
C ASN A 36 8.69 -13.39 -0.56
N GLN A 37 8.98 -13.71 0.71
CA GLN A 37 8.09 -14.47 1.58
C GLN A 37 7.15 -13.55 2.34
N ALA A 38 6.02 -14.06 2.83
CA ALA A 38 5.09 -13.31 3.67
C ALA A 38 5.79 -12.71 4.91
N SER A 39 5.30 -11.56 5.38
CA SER A 39 5.83 -10.95 6.61
C SER A 39 5.39 -11.76 7.82
N LEU A 40 6.31 -12.02 8.75
CA LEU A 40 5.98 -12.62 10.02
C LEU A 40 5.12 -11.68 10.87
N ALA A 41 4.00 -12.21 11.40
CA ALA A 41 3.08 -11.44 12.23
C ALA A 41 3.75 -10.98 13.54
N GLY A 42 3.49 -9.73 13.95
CA GLY A 42 4.07 -9.15 15.16
C GLY A 42 5.54 -8.74 15.06
N ALA A 43 6.22 -9.00 13.94
CA ALA A 43 7.65 -8.69 13.76
C ALA A 43 7.95 -7.23 13.34
N VAL A 44 6.96 -6.32 13.46
CA VAL A 44 7.06 -4.88 13.12
C VAL A 44 7.74 -4.65 11.75
N SER A 45 7.19 -5.30 10.73
CA SER A 45 7.72 -5.26 9.36
C SER A 45 7.65 -3.84 8.78
N GLN A 46 8.69 -3.44 8.03
CA GLN A 46 8.73 -2.18 7.28
C GLN A 46 8.06 -2.28 5.90
N ARG A 47 7.35 -3.38 5.62
CA ARG A 47 6.67 -3.58 4.33
C ARG A 47 5.35 -2.81 4.28
N ALA A 48 5.02 -2.36 3.08
CA ALA A 48 3.72 -1.80 2.74
C ALA A 48 2.86 -2.80 1.94
N CYS A 49 1.59 -2.46 1.72
CA CYS A 49 0.68 -3.25 0.90
C CYS A 49 0.90 -3.04 -0.61
N VAL A 50 0.33 -3.92 -1.42
CA VAL A 50 0.40 -3.86 -2.89
C VAL A 50 -0.17 -2.56 -3.46
N TYR A 51 -1.24 -2.03 -2.87
CA TYR A 51 -1.81 -0.72 -3.23
C TYR A 51 -0.78 0.39 -3.10
N SER A 52 -0.08 0.47 -1.96
CA SER A 52 0.95 1.48 -1.73
C SER A 52 2.04 1.36 -2.80
N GLY A 53 2.47 0.14 -3.14
CA GLY A 53 3.41 -0.09 -4.24
C GLY A 53 2.93 0.45 -5.59
N ALA A 54 1.70 0.10 -5.99
CA ALA A 54 1.10 0.56 -7.25
C ALA A 54 0.95 2.09 -7.29
N ARG A 55 0.46 2.69 -6.20
CA ARG A 55 0.30 4.14 -6.10
C ARG A 55 1.65 4.84 -6.22
N VAL A 56 2.69 4.36 -5.55
CA VAL A 56 4.04 4.94 -5.62
C VAL A 56 4.57 4.98 -7.06
N VAL A 57 4.37 3.90 -7.83
CA VAL A 57 4.86 3.80 -9.21
C VAL A 57 4.05 4.66 -10.17
N LEU A 58 2.73 4.76 -9.98
CA LEU A 58 1.82 5.44 -10.91
C LEU A 58 1.60 6.92 -10.58
N ASN A 59 1.76 7.36 -9.34
CA ASN A 59 1.59 8.75 -8.90
C ASN A 59 2.44 9.79 -9.70
N PRO A 60 3.61 9.46 -10.27
CA PRO A 60 4.33 10.38 -11.14
C PRO A 60 3.68 10.66 -12.50
N ILE A 61 2.56 10.03 -12.86
CA ILE A 61 1.80 10.38 -14.08
C ILE A 61 1.01 11.67 -13.80
N THR A 62 1.67 12.81 -14.04
CA THR A 62 1.29 14.09 -13.42
C THR A 62 -0.06 14.67 -13.84
N ASP A 63 -0.57 14.26 -14.99
CA ASP A 63 -1.83 14.67 -15.62
C ASP A 63 -2.94 13.62 -15.55
N ALA A 64 -2.70 12.52 -14.83
CA ALA A 64 -3.72 11.54 -14.50
C ALA A 64 -4.42 11.90 -13.17
N ALA A 65 -5.68 11.48 -13.07
CA ALA A 65 -6.39 11.44 -11.80
C ALA A 65 -6.28 10.04 -11.19
N HIS A 66 -6.13 9.99 -9.87
CA HIS A 66 -5.97 8.74 -9.14
C HIS A 66 -7.09 8.61 -8.10
N ILE A 67 -8.05 7.71 -8.35
CA ILE A 67 -9.21 7.45 -7.49
C ILE A 67 -8.93 6.21 -6.64
N VAL A 68 -8.96 6.38 -5.33
CA VAL A 68 -8.84 5.28 -4.36
C VAL A 68 -10.24 4.77 -4.03
N HIS A 69 -10.57 3.57 -4.50
CA HIS A 69 -11.86 2.93 -4.29
C HIS A 69 -11.85 2.08 -3.01
N GLY A 70 -11.94 2.76 -1.87
CA GLY A 70 -11.93 2.11 -0.56
C GLY A 70 -12.37 3.07 0.54
N PRO A 71 -12.26 2.65 1.81
CA PRO A 71 -12.41 3.55 2.95
C PRO A 71 -11.38 4.68 2.90
N ILE A 72 -11.68 5.83 3.51
CA ILE A 72 -10.83 7.04 3.44
C ILE A 72 -9.36 6.84 3.84
N GLY A 73 -9.06 5.87 4.72
CA GLY A 73 -7.71 5.67 5.26
C GLY A 73 -6.65 5.46 4.18
N CYS A 74 -6.92 4.62 3.17
CA CYS A 74 -5.95 4.37 2.10
C CYS A 74 -5.58 5.65 1.35
N ALA A 75 -6.57 6.50 1.07
CA ALA A 75 -6.37 7.78 0.39
C ALA A 75 -5.61 8.77 1.30
N ALA A 76 -6.05 8.94 2.54
CA ALA A 76 -5.46 9.89 3.48
C ALA A 76 -3.98 9.58 3.79
N TYR A 77 -3.65 8.31 4.07
CA TYR A 77 -2.28 7.92 4.42
C TYR A 77 -1.31 7.88 3.24
N THR A 78 -1.81 7.94 1.99
CA THR A 78 -0.97 7.94 0.79
C THR A 78 -1.01 9.26 0.03
N TRP A 79 -1.63 10.29 0.59
CA TRP A 79 -1.74 11.59 -0.04
C TRP A 79 -0.35 12.27 -0.14
N ASP A 80 0.13 12.40 -1.38
CA ASP A 80 1.36 13.11 -1.76
C ASP A 80 2.65 12.63 -1.04
N ILE A 81 2.66 11.39 -0.53
CA ILE A 81 3.78 10.87 0.28
C ILE A 81 5.08 10.61 -0.50
N ARG A 82 5.05 10.64 -1.83
CA ARG A 82 6.22 10.37 -2.70
C ARG A 82 6.84 11.60 -3.34
N GLY A 83 6.29 12.80 -3.11
CA GLY A 83 6.90 14.06 -3.53
C GLY A 83 7.32 14.12 -4.99
N SER A 84 6.54 13.53 -5.91
CA SER A 84 6.89 13.54 -7.34
C SER A 84 7.03 14.98 -7.83
N LEU A 85 7.99 15.23 -8.72
CA LEU A 85 8.21 16.54 -9.33
C LEU A 85 7.40 16.66 -10.62
N SER A 86 6.90 17.87 -10.90
CA SER A 86 6.22 18.19 -12.15
C SER A 86 6.50 19.65 -12.50
N SER A 87 6.77 19.92 -13.78
CA SER A 87 6.89 21.26 -14.36
C SER A 87 5.59 21.73 -15.03
N GLY A 88 4.55 20.91 -15.04
CA GLY A 88 3.28 21.18 -15.73
C GLY A 88 2.09 20.82 -14.84
N SER A 89 1.36 19.77 -15.21
CA SER A 89 0.17 19.35 -14.47
C SER A 89 0.50 18.95 -13.04
N ARG A 90 -0.41 19.27 -12.12
CA ARG A 90 -0.31 18.93 -10.69
C ARG A 90 -1.47 18.06 -10.24
N LEU A 91 -2.22 17.49 -11.17
CA LEU A 91 -3.42 16.72 -10.88
C LEU A 91 -3.13 15.49 -10.01
N TYR A 92 -1.98 14.86 -10.22
CA TYR A 92 -1.51 13.73 -9.41
C TYR A 92 -1.39 14.01 -7.89
N ARG A 93 -1.27 15.29 -7.49
CA ARG A 93 -1.23 15.68 -6.08
C ARG A 93 -2.59 15.64 -5.41
N GLN A 94 -3.67 15.52 -6.18
CA GLN A 94 -5.00 15.28 -5.64
C GLN A 94 -5.14 13.82 -5.21
N SER A 95 -5.88 13.61 -4.12
CA SER A 95 -6.18 12.29 -3.60
C SER A 95 -7.68 12.04 -3.64
N PHE A 96 -8.20 11.69 -4.82
CA PHE A 96 -9.60 11.35 -5.01
C PHE A 96 -9.92 10.02 -4.33
N SER A 97 -11.08 9.92 -3.69
CA SER A 97 -11.51 8.72 -2.98
C SER A 97 -13.01 8.53 -3.12
N THR A 98 -13.46 7.28 -3.15
CA THR A 98 -14.90 6.98 -3.02
C THR A 98 -15.36 6.93 -1.57
N ASP A 99 -14.44 6.94 -0.60
CA ASP A 99 -14.71 6.86 0.84
C ASP A 99 -15.83 5.88 1.18
N LEU A 100 -15.57 4.59 0.94
CA LEU A 100 -16.57 3.54 1.12
C LEU A 100 -17.03 3.48 2.56
N GLN A 101 -18.35 3.58 2.73
CA GLN A 101 -19.02 3.43 4.01
C GLN A 101 -19.60 2.03 4.14
N THR A 102 -20.10 1.68 5.33
CA THR A 102 -20.75 0.40 5.62
C THR A 102 -21.81 0.01 4.59
N ARG A 103 -22.56 1.00 4.06
CA ARG A 103 -23.55 0.78 3.01
C ARG A 103 -22.91 0.18 1.76
N GLU A 104 -21.83 0.75 1.25
CA GLU A 104 -21.16 0.25 0.05
C GLU A 104 -20.44 -1.08 0.30
N VAL A 105 -20.01 -1.35 1.54
CA VAL A 105 -19.46 -2.66 1.91
C VAL A 105 -20.54 -3.75 1.87
N ILE A 106 -21.76 -3.44 2.30
CA ILE A 106 -22.88 -4.40 2.33
C ILE A 106 -23.52 -4.56 0.95
N PHE A 107 -23.74 -3.46 0.22
CA PHE A 107 -24.56 -3.44 -0.99
C PHE A 107 -23.78 -3.26 -2.29
N GLY A 108 -22.44 -3.14 -2.22
CA GLY A 108 -21.59 -2.86 -3.37
C GLY A 108 -21.28 -1.36 -3.54
N GLY A 109 -20.08 -1.08 -4.04
CA GLY A 109 -19.54 0.27 -4.23
C GLY A 109 -19.53 0.74 -5.69
N GLU A 110 -19.99 -0.08 -6.63
CA GLU A 110 -19.85 0.11 -8.08
C GLU A 110 -20.55 1.38 -8.56
N GLN A 111 -21.76 1.64 -8.07
CA GLN A 111 -22.50 2.85 -8.42
C GLN A 111 -21.79 4.12 -7.92
N LYS A 112 -21.19 4.05 -6.73
CA LYS A 112 -20.43 5.15 -6.14
C LYS A 112 -19.15 5.40 -6.94
N LEU A 113 -18.46 4.33 -7.35
CA LEU A 113 -17.29 4.41 -8.22
C LEU A 113 -17.64 5.03 -9.58
N TYR A 114 -18.74 4.59 -10.21
CA TYR A 114 -19.21 5.14 -11.47
C TYR A 114 -19.43 6.66 -11.37
N HIS A 115 -20.12 7.12 -10.32
CA HIS A 115 -20.35 8.54 -10.08
C HIS A 115 -19.04 9.31 -9.84
N ALA A 116 -18.12 8.75 -9.04
CA ALA A 116 -16.83 9.37 -8.76
C ALA A 116 -15.98 9.52 -10.03
N ILE A 117 -15.89 8.49 -10.88
CA ILE A 117 -15.18 8.56 -12.16
C ILE A 117 -15.78 9.66 -13.03
N ARG A 118 -17.10 9.75 -13.11
CA ARG A 118 -17.79 10.77 -13.92
C ARG A 118 -17.60 12.18 -13.39
N GLU A 119 -17.64 12.37 -12.08
CA GLU A 119 -17.38 13.65 -11.43
C GLU A 119 -15.95 14.13 -11.72
N VAL A 120 -14.96 13.26 -11.50
CA VAL A 120 -13.54 13.56 -11.76
C VAL A 120 -13.31 13.85 -13.24
N ALA A 121 -13.89 13.06 -14.15
CA ALA A 121 -13.76 13.28 -15.59
C ALA A 121 -14.33 14.64 -16.03
N ARG A 122 -15.49 15.03 -15.48
CA ARG A 122 -16.15 16.30 -15.81
C ARG A 122 -15.38 17.49 -15.27
N ASP A 123 -14.97 17.44 -14.00
CA ASP A 123 -14.50 18.63 -13.27
C ASP A 123 -13.00 18.86 -13.48
N TYR A 124 -12.21 17.80 -13.64
CA TYR A 124 -10.74 17.90 -13.77
C TYR A 124 -10.23 17.59 -15.17
N ARG A 125 -11.01 16.89 -16.02
CA ARG A 125 -10.63 16.50 -17.39
C ARG A 125 -9.21 15.91 -17.48
N PRO A 126 -8.87 14.88 -16.68
CA PRO A 126 -7.56 14.24 -16.72
C PRO A 126 -7.29 13.58 -18.07
N ALA A 127 -6.00 13.35 -18.38
CA ALA A 127 -5.60 12.54 -19.52
C ALA A 127 -5.95 11.05 -19.33
N ALA A 128 -5.91 10.57 -18.08
CA ALA A 128 -6.28 9.22 -17.69
C ALA A 128 -6.81 9.16 -16.25
N ILE A 129 -7.62 8.14 -15.94
CA ILE A 129 -8.10 7.87 -14.58
C ILE A 129 -7.61 6.49 -14.16
N PHE A 130 -6.80 6.44 -13.09
CA PHE A 130 -6.44 5.19 -12.42
C PHE A 130 -7.37 4.94 -11.25
N VAL A 131 -7.89 3.73 -11.16
CA VAL A 131 -8.71 3.27 -10.03
C VAL A 131 -7.91 2.22 -9.27
N TYR A 132 -7.88 2.37 -7.94
CA TYR A 132 -7.18 1.49 -7.01
C TYR A 132 -8.13 0.84 -6.02
#